data_AF-A0A353G566-F1
#
_entry.id   AF-A0A353G566-F1
#
_cell.length_a   1.000
_cell.length_b   1.000
_cell.length_c   1.000
_cell.angle_alpha   90.00
_cell.angle_beta   90.00
_cell.angle_gamma   90.00
#
_symmetry.space_group_name_H-M   'P 1'
#
loop_
_entity.id
_entity.type
_entity.pdbx_description
1 polymer ?
#
loop_
_entity_poly.entity_id
_entity_poly.type
_entity_poly.pdbx_seq_one_letter_code
_entity_poly.pdbx_strand_id
1 'polypeptide(L)'
;MSETWRMPRLYKQGCGCSGIDLHCHVVPSSFPQAPGGGALKGWPSMMPVVDCHATVVIDDRPYRTINDACWVAERRIADMDRAGIQLQTLSPMPELFGYWIDAEAADHLTRHVNDVIAELVNEGKGRFVGLGGVPLQDIDLSIRELHRLMHELGFCGVEIGSNINGVPIGDPQFHPFFAEAEKLGAAVFVHAVRPTGMDRLVGPAPLQQVLAYPTDVGLAAASVITGNLLSLFPTLRIAFSHGGGTLASLLPRLEQGYSTFPALKEALVEPPSLQARRLYADTLVFDAETLRRVVSMFGADKVMLGTDYPFNFRDKEPLASIETAFADEAIRKQLIFANALTFLALEEE
;
A
#
# COMPACT_ATOMS: atom_id res chain seq x y z
N MET A 1 -14.66 -2.63 -30.16
CA MET A 1 -15.05 -3.37 -28.95
C MET A 1 -14.06 -4.50 -28.79
N SER A 2 -12.93 -4.26 -28.12
CA SER A 2 -12.01 -5.33 -27.75
C SER A 2 -12.36 -5.76 -26.34
N GLU A 3 -13.01 -6.92 -26.21
CA GLU A 3 -13.07 -7.61 -24.93
C GLU A 3 -11.62 -7.90 -24.52
N THR A 4 -11.10 -7.13 -23.57
CA THR A 4 -9.87 -7.48 -22.87
C THR A 4 -10.16 -8.73 -22.07
N TRP A 5 -9.78 -9.88 -22.62
CA TRP A 5 -9.78 -11.17 -21.94
C TRP A 5 -8.89 -11.05 -20.69
N ARG A 6 -9.50 -10.76 -19.54
CA ARG A 6 -8.84 -10.85 -18.23
C ARG A 6 -8.91 -12.30 -17.82
N MET A 7 -7.76 -12.98 -17.73
CA MET A 7 -7.73 -14.28 -17.07
C MET A 7 -8.14 -14.07 -15.60
N PRO A 8 -9.10 -14.84 -15.07
CA PRO A 8 -9.50 -14.71 -13.67
C PRO A 8 -8.29 -14.98 -12.77
N ARG A 9 -8.11 -14.13 -11.75
CA ARG A 9 -7.04 -14.26 -10.76
C ARG A 9 -7.53 -15.19 -9.68
N LEU A 10 -7.09 -16.44 -9.78
CA LEU A 10 -7.59 -17.52 -8.97
C LEU A 10 -6.80 -17.66 -7.66
N TYR A 11 -7.52 -17.93 -6.58
CA TYR A 11 -6.95 -18.19 -5.26
C TYR A 11 -7.49 -19.50 -4.66
N LYS A 12 -6.62 -20.26 -3.97
CA LYS A 12 -6.98 -21.53 -3.32
C LYS A 12 -7.46 -21.33 -1.89
N GLN A 13 -8.72 -21.64 -1.65
CA GLN A 13 -9.32 -21.63 -0.32
C GLN A 13 -8.70 -22.72 0.59
N GLY A 14 -8.27 -22.33 1.79
CA GLY A 14 -8.14 -23.19 2.97
C GLY A 14 -9.42 -23.14 3.81
N CYS A 15 -9.48 -23.90 4.92
CA CYS A 15 -10.60 -23.82 5.86
C CYS A 15 -10.90 -22.35 6.21
N GLY A 16 -12.10 -21.85 5.92
CA GLY A 16 -12.50 -20.43 5.85
C GLY A 16 -12.46 -19.61 7.14
N CYS A 17 -11.48 -19.89 8.01
CA CYS A 17 -11.21 -19.24 9.28
C CYS A 17 -9.87 -18.48 9.27
N SER A 18 -9.32 -18.10 8.11
CA SER A 18 -8.00 -17.44 8.00
C SER A 18 -8.05 -16.17 7.16
N GLY A 19 -7.28 -15.15 7.55
CA GLY A 19 -7.36 -13.80 7.00
C GLY A 19 -6.51 -13.55 5.74
N ILE A 20 -6.81 -12.46 5.03
CA ILE A 20 -5.98 -11.94 3.94
C ILE A 20 -5.30 -10.67 4.45
N ASP A 21 -3.97 -10.71 4.55
CA ASP A 21 -3.16 -9.55 4.90
C ASP A 21 -2.81 -8.76 3.64
N LEU A 22 -3.42 -7.58 3.50
CA LEU A 22 -3.23 -6.69 2.35
C LEU A 22 -1.97 -5.83 2.46
N HIS A 23 -1.43 -5.65 3.67
CA HIS A 23 -0.39 -4.66 3.93
C HIS A 23 0.83 -5.38 4.52
N CYS A 24 1.72 -5.82 3.64
CA CYS A 24 2.98 -6.43 4.02
C CYS A 24 4.05 -6.22 2.94
N HIS A 25 5.31 -6.14 3.37
CA HIS A 25 6.41 -5.69 2.53
C HIS A 25 7.45 -6.76 2.23
N VAL A 26 8.10 -6.61 1.09
CA VAL A 26 9.25 -7.37 0.60
C VAL A 26 10.43 -6.43 0.49
N VAL A 27 11.60 -6.93 0.90
CA VAL A 27 12.89 -6.31 0.63
C VAL A 27 13.79 -7.38 0.06
N PRO A 28 14.40 -7.18 -1.12
CA PRO A 28 15.35 -8.14 -1.68
C PRO A 28 16.51 -8.46 -0.74
N SER A 29 16.99 -9.71 -0.78
CA SER A 29 18.23 -10.12 -0.07
C SER A 29 19.48 -9.42 -0.61
N SER A 30 19.41 -8.93 -1.84
CA SER A 30 20.47 -8.17 -2.52
C SER A 30 19.88 -7.15 -3.50
N PHE A 31 20.60 -6.06 -3.73
CA PHE A 31 20.26 -5.05 -4.73
C PHE A 31 21.19 -5.15 -5.93
N PRO A 32 20.72 -4.83 -7.15
CA PRO A 32 21.57 -4.79 -8.32
C PRO A 32 22.55 -3.61 -8.22
N GLN A 33 23.61 -3.67 -9.03
CA GLN A 33 24.48 -2.50 -9.20
C GLN A 33 23.68 -1.33 -9.77
N ALA A 34 24.00 -0.11 -9.32
CA ALA A 34 23.42 1.09 -9.89
C ALA A 34 23.74 1.15 -11.39
N PRO A 35 22.79 1.62 -12.24
CA PRO A 35 23.05 1.84 -13.65
C PRO A 35 24.31 2.70 -13.85
N GLY A 36 25.20 2.27 -14.76
CA GLY A 36 26.49 2.93 -15.00
C GLY A 36 27.63 2.52 -14.04
N GLY A 37 27.38 1.65 -13.06
CA GLY A 37 28.42 0.98 -12.25
C GLY A 37 29.09 1.85 -11.17
N GLY A 38 28.67 3.10 -11.00
CA GLY A 38 29.18 4.03 -10.00
C GLY A 38 28.28 4.17 -8.77
N ALA A 39 28.75 4.90 -7.75
CA ALA A 39 27.91 5.29 -6.62
C ALA A 39 26.83 6.28 -7.08
N LEU A 40 25.56 5.88 -6.95
CA LEU A 40 24.41 6.73 -7.22
C LEU A 40 23.78 7.15 -5.89
N LYS A 41 23.65 8.47 -5.69
CA LYS A 41 23.03 9.01 -4.48
C LYS A 41 21.59 8.52 -4.36
N GLY A 42 21.21 8.04 -3.18
CA GLY A 42 19.90 7.46 -2.88
C GLY A 42 19.75 6.01 -3.30
N TRP A 43 20.76 5.37 -3.90
CA TRP A 43 20.72 3.95 -4.28
C TRP A 43 20.87 3.03 -3.06
N PRO A 44 20.04 1.99 -2.93
CA PRO A 44 20.14 1.07 -1.81
C PRO A 44 21.23 0.01 -2.03
N SER A 45 21.85 -0.42 -0.95
CA SER A 45 22.67 -1.62 -0.89
C SER A 45 22.32 -2.46 0.34
N MET A 46 22.79 -3.72 0.36
CA MET A 46 22.60 -4.63 1.49
C MET A 46 23.92 -4.86 2.21
N MET A 47 23.93 -4.64 3.52
CA MET A 47 25.02 -5.01 4.41
C MET A 47 24.57 -6.21 5.25
N PRO A 48 25.24 -7.38 5.14
CA PRO A 48 24.90 -8.54 5.95
C PRO A 48 25.14 -8.24 7.44
N VAL A 49 24.22 -8.72 8.28
CA VAL A 49 24.38 -8.77 9.73
C VAL A 49 24.55 -10.26 10.11
N VAL A 50 24.84 -10.56 11.37
CA VAL A 50 24.85 -11.95 11.87
C VAL A 50 23.48 -12.62 11.70
N ASP A 51 23.50 -13.94 11.53
CA ASP A 51 22.35 -14.82 11.39
C ASP A 51 21.45 -14.48 10.18
N CYS A 52 20.14 -14.38 10.39
CA CYS A 52 19.14 -14.13 9.36
C CYS A 52 18.88 -12.63 9.10
N HIS A 53 19.74 -11.73 9.61
CA HIS A 53 19.52 -10.29 9.53
C HIS A 53 20.42 -9.64 8.47
N ALA A 54 19.89 -8.57 7.88
CA ALA A 54 20.66 -7.69 7.01
C ALA A 54 20.19 -6.25 7.20
N THR A 55 21.07 -5.30 6.89
CA THR A 55 20.77 -3.87 6.98
C THR A 55 20.73 -3.29 5.58
N VAL A 56 19.59 -2.70 5.22
CA VAL A 56 19.49 -1.83 4.06
C VAL A 56 20.27 -0.56 4.35
N VAL A 57 21.19 -0.20 3.45
CA VAL A 57 22.03 0.99 3.54
C VAL A 57 21.72 1.90 2.36
N ILE A 58 21.53 3.19 2.63
CA ILE A 58 21.30 4.23 1.61
C ILE A 58 22.25 5.38 1.90
N ASP A 59 22.98 5.86 0.89
CA ASP A 59 24.00 6.92 1.05
C ASP A 59 24.98 6.64 2.21
N ASP A 60 25.49 5.41 2.27
CA ASP A 60 26.39 4.90 3.33
C ASP A 60 25.83 4.97 4.76
N ARG A 61 24.51 5.17 4.91
CA ARG A 61 23.83 5.22 6.21
C ARG A 61 22.92 4.02 6.41
N PRO A 62 22.96 3.35 7.57
CA PRO A 62 21.97 2.36 7.94
C PRO A 62 20.56 2.96 7.86
N TYR A 63 19.73 2.40 7.00
CA TYR A 63 18.33 2.80 6.87
C TYR A 63 17.44 1.92 7.75
N ARG A 64 17.49 0.61 7.56
CA ARG A 64 16.66 -0.35 8.29
C ARG A 64 17.35 -1.70 8.39
N THR A 65 17.41 -2.26 9.60
CA THR A 65 17.74 -3.67 9.80
C THR A 65 16.47 -4.51 9.66
N ILE A 66 16.56 -5.54 8.83
CA ILE A 66 15.49 -6.46 8.47
C ILE A 66 15.95 -7.89 8.68
N ASN A 67 15.02 -8.84 8.63
CA ASN A 67 15.30 -10.26 8.68
C ASN A 67 14.84 -10.97 7.40
N ASP A 68 15.21 -12.24 7.28
CA ASP A 68 14.94 -13.11 6.15
C ASP A 68 13.46 -13.32 5.81
N ALA A 69 12.52 -12.99 6.69
CA ALA A 69 11.09 -12.97 6.32
C ALA A 69 10.77 -11.98 5.18
N CYS A 70 11.64 -11.00 4.92
CA CYS A 70 11.53 -10.12 3.77
C CYS A 70 11.69 -10.83 2.42
N TRP A 71 12.42 -11.96 2.36
CA TRP A 71 12.80 -12.62 1.09
C TRP A 71 12.82 -14.16 1.12
N VAL A 72 12.41 -14.80 2.22
CA VAL A 72 12.31 -16.28 2.33
C VAL A 72 10.85 -16.68 2.46
N ALA A 73 10.30 -17.33 1.43
CA ALA A 73 8.90 -17.73 1.35
C ALA A 73 8.49 -18.69 2.49
N GLU A 74 9.28 -19.73 2.79
CA GLU A 74 8.94 -20.69 3.84
C GLU A 74 8.87 -20.03 5.23
N ARG A 75 9.77 -19.08 5.49
CA ARG A 75 9.78 -18.33 6.74
C ARG A 75 8.48 -17.54 6.90
N ARG A 76 8.07 -16.85 5.84
CA ARG A 76 6.85 -16.06 5.80
C ARG A 76 5.59 -16.92 5.95
N ILE A 77 5.51 -18.06 5.27
CA ILE A 77 4.39 -19.00 5.39
C ILE A 77 4.27 -19.52 6.83
N ALA A 78 5.38 -19.90 7.46
CA ALA A 78 5.36 -20.34 8.85
C ALA A 78 4.87 -19.26 9.82
N ASP A 79 5.24 -17.99 9.58
CA ASP A 79 4.76 -16.84 10.36
C ASP A 79 3.26 -16.59 10.13
N MET A 80 2.80 -16.67 8.88
CA MET A 80 1.38 -16.55 8.51
C MET A 80 0.52 -17.61 9.18
N ASP A 81 0.97 -18.88 9.18
CA ASP A 81 0.25 -19.97 9.82
C ASP A 81 0.07 -19.73 11.33
N ARG A 82 1.06 -19.12 11.99
CA ARG A 82 0.96 -18.74 13.42
C ARG A 82 0.03 -17.56 13.65
N ALA A 83 -0.08 -16.65 12.69
CA ALA A 83 -0.93 -15.46 12.77
C ALA A 83 -2.37 -15.69 12.27
N GLY A 84 -2.69 -16.88 11.74
CA GLY A 84 -3.99 -17.18 11.14
C GLY A 84 -4.21 -16.50 9.79
N ILE A 85 -3.14 -16.21 9.04
CA ILE A 85 -3.20 -15.54 7.74
C ILE A 85 -3.12 -16.58 6.61
N GLN A 86 -4.12 -16.59 5.74
CA GLN A 86 -4.25 -17.50 4.60
C GLN A 86 -3.55 -16.96 3.35
N LEU A 87 -3.56 -15.65 3.14
CA LEU A 87 -3.00 -15.01 1.96
C LEU A 87 -2.31 -13.72 2.37
N GLN A 88 -1.16 -13.44 1.76
CA GLN A 88 -0.49 -12.15 1.88
C GLN A 88 -0.40 -11.46 0.52
N THR A 89 -0.67 -10.16 0.53
CA THR A 89 -0.47 -9.27 -0.61
C THR A 89 0.90 -8.62 -0.45
N LEU A 90 1.89 -9.14 -1.15
CA LEU A 90 3.29 -8.70 -1.07
C LEU A 90 3.45 -7.40 -1.85
N SER A 91 4.02 -6.37 -1.22
CA SER A 91 4.39 -5.10 -1.87
C SER A 91 5.85 -4.71 -1.59
N PRO A 92 6.46 -3.79 -2.35
CA PRO A 92 7.79 -3.27 -2.04
C PRO A 92 7.82 -2.57 -0.67
N MET A 93 8.97 -2.53 -0.01
CA MET A 93 9.19 -1.51 1.02
C MET A 93 9.16 -0.11 0.37
N PRO A 94 8.41 0.88 0.91
CA PRO A 94 8.20 2.19 0.27
C PRO A 94 9.47 2.97 -0.08
N GLU A 95 10.55 2.81 0.69
CA GLU A 95 11.82 3.47 0.37
C GLU A 95 12.42 2.99 -0.96
N LEU A 96 12.00 1.81 -1.46
CA LEU A 96 12.49 1.21 -2.69
C LEU A 96 11.75 1.70 -3.94
N PHE A 97 10.76 2.59 -3.81
CA PHE A 97 10.18 3.28 -4.97
C PHE A 97 11.19 4.20 -5.67
N GLY A 98 12.15 4.76 -4.90
CA GLY A 98 13.24 5.56 -5.47
C GLY A 98 12.81 6.88 -6.11
N TYR A 99 11.71 7.51 -5.67
CA TYR A 99 11.21 8.74 -6.31
C TYR A 99 12.21 9.91 -6.35
N TRP A 100 13.18 9.93 -5.44
CA TRP A 100 14.22 10.96 -5.30
C TRP A 100 15.51 10.69 -6.08
N ILE A 101 15.56 9.59 -6.85
CA ILE A 101 16.66 9.32 -7.78
C ILE A 101 16.20 9.49 -9.24
N ASP A 102 17.14 9.43 -10.17
CA ASP A 102 16.87 9.45 -11.60
C ASP A 102 15.79 8.41 -12.00
N ALA A 103 14.89 8.78 -12.91
CA ALA A 103 13.72 7.97 -13.22
C ALA A 103 14.06 6.61 -13.84
N GLU A 104 15.05 6.55 -14.73
CA GLU A 104 15.50 5.29 -15.33
C GLU A 104 16.20 4.41 -14.29
N ALA A 105 16.94 5.03 -13.36
CA ALA A 105 17.51 4.30 -12.24
C ALA A 105 16.44 3.76 -11.28
N ALA A 106 15.42 4.56 -10.96
CA ALA A 106 14.28 4.11 -10.16
C ALA A 106 13.48 3.00 -10.86
N ASP A 107 13.30 3.07 -12.17
CA ASP A 107 12.70 1.99 -12.96
C ASP A 107 13.52 0.70 -12.81
N HIS A 108 14.83 0.76 -12.99
CA HIS A 108 15.71 -0.39 -12.82
C HIS A 108 15.63 -1.01 -11.41
N LEU A 109 15.59 -0.17 -10.36
CA LEU A 109 15.43 -0.63 -8.97
C LEU A 109 14.06 -1.26 -8.73
N THR A 110 12.99 -0.58 -9.14
CA THR A 110 11.61 -1.03 -8.90
C THR A 110 11.32 -2.33 -9.64
N ARG A 111 11.79 -2.47 -10.89
CA ARG A 111 11.70 -3.72 -11.65
C ARG A 111 12.37 -4.89 -10.95
N HIS A 112 13.58 -4.70 -10.41
CA HIS A 112 14.27 -5.73 -9.64
C HIS A 112 13.46 -6.14 -8.40
N VAL A 113 12.89 -5.18 -7.67
CA VAL A 113 12.05 -5.49 -6.51
C VAL A 113 10.78 -6.25 -6.93
N ASN A 114 10.15 -5.83 -8.03
CA ASN A 114 8.96 -6.49 -8.60
C ASN A 114 9.27 -7.92 -9.02
N ASP A 115 10.44 -8.17 -9.62
CA ASP A 115 10.86 -9.51 -10.03
C ASP A 115 11.07 -10.43 -8.81
N VAL A 116 11.68 -9.91 -7.73
CA VAL A 116 11.79 -10.65 -6.44
C VAL A 116 10.43 -10.94 -5.83
N ILE A 117 9.48 -10.00 -5.89
CA ILE A 117 8.09 -10.26 -5.44
C ILE A 117 7.46 -11.37 -6.29
N ALA A 118 7.68 -11.38 -7.61
CA ALA A 118 7.15 -12.42 -8.50
C ALA A 118 7.75 -13.80 -8.20
N GLU A 119 9.05 -13.87 -7.90
CA GLU A 119 9.72 -15.08 -7.43
C GLU A 119 9.07 -15.60 -6.14
N LEU A 120 8.89 -14.74 -5.14
CA LEU A 120 8.22 -15.09 -3.89
C LEU A 120 6.79 -15.57 -4.13
N VAL A 121 6.02 -14.89 -4.99
CA VAL A 121 4.65 -15.30 -5.33
C VAL A 121 4.64 -16.73 -5.90
N ASN A 122 5.59 -17.06 -6.77
CA ASN A 122 5.72 -18.40 -7.34
C ASN A 122 6.12 -19.45 -6.28
N GLU A 123 7.02 -19.12 -5.36
CA GLU A 123 7.42 -19.97 -4.23
C GLU A 123 6.30 -20.12 -3.18
N GLY A 124 5.37 -19.18 -3.13
CA GLY A 124 4.30 -19.05 -2.14
C GLY A 124 3.23 -20.13 -2.15
N LYS A 125 3.23 -21.04 -3.14
CA LYS A 125 2.26 -22.15 -3.26
C LYS A 125 0.79 -21.66 -3.20
N GLY A 126 0.51 -20.51 -3.81
CA GLY A 126 -0.83 -19.89 -3.82
C GLY A 126 -1.20 -19.12 -2.54
N ARG A 127 -0.26 -18.93 -1.60
CA ARG A 127 -0.44 -18.14 -0.37
C ARG A 127 -0.01 -16.67 -0.53
N PHE A 128 0.47 -16.28 -1.70
CA PHE A 128 0.93 -14.92 -1.99
C PHE A 128 0.33 -14.39 -3.28
N VAL A 129 0.06 -13.08 -3.31
CA VAL A 129 -0.23 -12.29 -4.50
C VAL A 129 0.61 -11.01 -4.46
N GLY A 130 0.91 -10.40 -5.60
CA GLY A 130 1.79 -9.23 -5.68
C GLY A 130 1.05 -7.91 -5.92
N LEU A 131 1.54 -6.85 -5.29
CA LEU A 131 1.43 -5.46 -5.73
C LEU A 131 2.83 -4.96 -6.07
N GLY A 132 3.01 -4.31 -7.21
CA GLY A 132 4.34 -3.85 -7.65
C GLY A 132 4.59 -2.38 -7.33
N GLY A 133 5.84 -1.97 -7.32
CA GLY A 133 6.23 -0.56 -7.33
C GLY A 133 6.34 -0.03 -8.76
N VAL A 134 6.14 1.27 -8.92
CA VAL A 134 6.34 1.98 -10.21
C VAL A 134 7.10 3.29 -9.97
N PRO A 135 7.95 3.75 -10.91
CA PRO A 135 8.74 4.99 -10.77
C PRO A 135 7.88 6.23 -11.09
N LEU A 136 6.94 6.56 -10.21
CA LEU A 136 5.87 7.56 -10.43
C LEU A 136 6.33 9.01 -10.60
N GLN A 137 7.62 9.31 -10.46
CA GLN A 137 8.22 10.55 -10.93
C GLN A 137 8.27 10.67 -12.46
N ASP A 138 8.08 9.57 -13.18
CA ASP A 138 7.91 9.51 -14.63
C ASP A 138 6.67 8.67 -14.98
N ILE A 139 5.67 9.32 -15.57
CA ILE A 139 4.35 8.73 -15.86
C ILE A 139 4.44 7.65 -16.95
N ASP A 140 5.28 7.85 -17.96
CA ASP A 140 5.39 6.92 -19.10
C ASP A 140 6.10 5.63 -18.66
N LEU A 141 7.19 5.73 -17.89
CA LEU A 141 7.84 4.58 -17.27
C LEU A 141 6.86 3.84 -16.34
N SER A 142 6.11 4.58 -15.52
CA SER A 142 5.14 3.99 -14.59
C SER A 142 4.02 3.23 -15.27
N ILE A 143 3.47 3.76 -16.36
CA ILE A 143 2.44 3.07 -17.14
C ILE A 143 3.02 1.82 -17.82
N ARG A 144 4.24 1.90 -18.38
CA ARG A 144 4.90 0.73 -18.98
C ARG A 144 5.08 -0.38 -17.96
N GLU A 145 5.58 -0.05 -16.77
CA GLU A 145 5.78 -1.06 -15.72
C GLU A 145 4.46 -1.59 -15.19
N LEU A 146 3.43 -0.74 -15.02
CA LEU A 146 2.08 -1.17 -14.64
C LEU A 146 1.52 -2.23 -15.61
N HIS A 147 1.71 -2.06 -16.93
CA HIS A 147 1.31 -3.09 -17.90
C HIS A 147 2.07 -4.40 -17.69
N ARG A 148 3.38 -4.36 -17.47
CA ARG A 148 4.20 -5.55 -17.21
C ARG A 148 3.72 -6.27 -15.95
N LEU A 149 3.52 -5.54 -14.86
CA LEU A 149 3.00 -6.07 -13.60
C LEU A 149 1.68 -6.80 -13.80
N MET A 150 0.73 -6.17 -14.49
CA MET A 150 -0.62 -6.69 -14.67
C MET A 150 -0.71 -7.85 -15.67
N HIS A 151 0.08 -7.83 -16.75
CA HIS A 151 -0.06 -8.78 -17.86
C HIS A 151 1.00 -9.88 -17.88
N GLU A 152 2.23 -9.60 -17.44
CA GLU A 152 3.34 -10.55 -17.50
C GLU A 152 3.55 -11.22 -16.13
N LEU A 153 3.55 -10.44 -15.04
CA LEU A 153 3.76 -10.98 -13.68
C LEU A 153 2.48 -11.42 -12.98
N GLY A 154 1.31 -11.02 -13.50
CA GLY A 154 0.02 -11.36 -12.90
C GLY A 154 -0.22 -10.69 -11.54
N PHE A 155 0.40 -9.55 -11.25
CA PHE A 155 0.20 -8.79 -10.01
C PHE A 155 -1.17 -8.14 -9.96
N CYS A 156 -1.79 -8.02 -8.79
CA CYS A 156 -3.14 -7.48 -8.61
C CYS A 156 -3.22 -5.96 -8.79
N GLY A 157 -2.06 -5.30 -8.83
CA GLY A 157 -1.94 -3.87 -8.97
C GLY A 157 -0.60 -3.36 -8.44
N VAL A 158 -0.63 -2.22 -7.77
CA VAL A 158 0.56 -1.49 -7.33
C VAL A 158 0.46 -0.98 -5.91
N GLU A 159 1.62 -0.83 -5.27
CA GLU A 159 1.80 0.05 -4.12
C GLU A 159 2.56 1.30 -4.56
N ILE A 160 2.08 2.48 -4.17
CA ILE A 160 2.67 3.78 -4.49
C ILE A 160 2.86 4.63 -3.24
N GLY A 161 3.74 5.62 -3.30
CA GLY A 161 3.92 6.58 -2.22
C GLY A 161 2.74 7.54 -2.03
N SER A 162 2.53 8.03 -0.81
CA SER A 162 1.56 9.09 -0.46
C SER A 162 1.82 10.41 -1.18
N ASN A 163 3.07 10.65 -1.57
CA ASN A 163 3.52 11.75 -2.38
C ASN A 163 4.69 11.31 -3.28
N ILE A 164 4.91 12.05 -4.37
CA ILE A 164 6.07 11.91 -5.25
C ILE A 164 6.85 13.22 -5.14
N ASN A 165 7.99 13.18 -4.45
CA ASN A 165 8.84 14.35 -4.21
C ASN A 165 8.08 15.57 -3.63
N GLY A 166 7.14 15.30 -2.72
CA GLY A 166 6.31 16.32 -2.07
C GLY A 166 5.01 16.66 -2.80
N VAL A 167 4.79 16.18 -4.03
CA VAL A 167 3.51 16.36 -4.71
C VAL A 167 2.56 15.23 -4.31
N PRO A 168 1.39 15.53 -3.70
CA PRO A 168 0.47 14.50 -3.24
C PRO A 168 -0.19 13.77 -4.41
N ILE A 169 -0.51 12.50 -4.22
CA ILE A 169 -1.07 11.64 -5.29
C ILE A 169 -2.44 12.10 -5.83
N GLY A 170 -3.15 12.98 -5.14
CA GLY A 170 -4.38 13.60 -5.67
C GLY A 170 -4.15 14.71 -6.70
N ASP A 171 -2.90 15.05 -7.02
CA ASP A 171 -2.58 16.07 -8.02
C ASP A 171 -2.95 15.62 -9.45
N PRO A 172 -3.58 16.49 -10.27
CA PRO A 172 -3.96 16.16 -11.64
C PRO A 172 -2.84 15.65 -12.55
N GLN A 173 -1.57 15.93 -12.25
CA GLN A 173 -0.46 15.40 -13.04
C GLN A 173 -0.39 13.86 -13.04
N PHE A 174 -0.96 13.21 -12.01
CA PHE A 174 -1.00 11.75 -11.91
C PHE A 174 -2.24 11.13 -12.56
N HIS A 175 -3.19 11.93 -13.05
CA HIS A 175 -4.41 11.42 -13.69
C HIS A 175 -4.14 10.42 -14.83
N PRO A 176 -3.14 10.60 -15.72
CA PRO A 176 -2.89 9.61 -16.77
C PRO A 176 -2.54 8.22 -16.21
N PHE A 177 -1.78 8.16 -15.10
CA PHE A 177 -1.47 6.90 -14.43
C PHE A 177 -2.73 6.26 -13.84
N PHE A 178 -3.56 7.02 -13.13
CA PHE A 178 -4.79 6.51 -12.54
C PHE A 178 -5.83 6.07 -13.59
N ALA A 179 -5.90 6.76 -14.73
CA ALA A 179 -6.73 6.36 -15.86
C ALA A 179 -6.33 4.97 -16.38
N GLU A 180 -5.03 4.72 -16.54
CA GLU A 180 -4.56 3.42 -17.01
C GLU A 180 -4.71 2.34 -15.92
N ALA A 181 -4.46 2.67 -14.65
CA ALA A 181 -4.73 1.78 -13.51
C ALA A 181 -6.20 1.34 -13.46
N GLU A 182 -7.14 2.26 -13.63
CA GLU A 182 -8.57 1.95 -13.71
C GLU A 182 -8.88 1.02 -14.90
N LYS A 183 -8.38 1.35 -16.09
CA LYS A 183 -8.60 0.57 -17.32
C LYS A 183 -8.06 -0.85 -17.20
N LEU A 184 -6.91 -1.04 -16.56
CA LEU A 184 -6.33 -2.35 -16.25
C LEU A 184 -7.02 -3.04 -15.07
N GLY A 185 -7.83 -2.31 -14.30
CA GLY A 185 -8.43 -2.78 -13.06
C GLY A 185 -7.40 -3.07 -12.00
N ALA A 186 -6.28 -2.34 -11.99
CA ALA A 186 -5.26 -2.46 -10.97
C ALA A 186 -5.79 -1.95 -9.62
N ALA A 187 -5.51 -2.69 -8.57
CA ALA A 187 -5.63 -2.20 -7.21
C ALA A 187 -4.49 -1.22 -6.91
N VAL A 188 -4.76 -0.09 -6.26
CA VAL A 188 -3.73 0.87 -5.87
C VAL A 188 -3.70 0.99 -4.35
N PHE A 189 -2.61 0.56 -3.73
CA PHE A 189 -2.37 0.76 -2.30
C PHE A 189 -1.41 1.94 -2.09
N VAL A 190 -1.83 2.94 -1.32
CA VAL A 190 -1.04 4.15 -1.07
C VAL A 190 -0.38 4.03 0.30
N HIS A 191 0.95 4.05 0.31
CA HIS A 191 1.76 3.98 1.52
C HIS A 191 2.54 5.27 1.77
N ALA A 192 2.71 5.67 3.03
CA ALA A 192 3.58 6.78 3.40
C ALA A 192 5.01 6.63 2.86
N VAL A 193 5.54 7.66 2.23
CA VAL A 193 6.96 7.75 1.87
C VAL A 193 7.45 9.18 2.06
N ARG A 194 8.64 9.34 2.70
CA ARG A 194 9.31 10.63 2.94
C ARG A 194 8.34 11.81 3.22
N PRO A 195 7.60 11.74 4.35
CA PRO A 195 6.53 12.69 4.66
C PRO A 195 7.05 14.11 4.82
N THR A 196 6.20 15.09 4.54
CA THR A 196 6.52 16.50 4.75
C THR A 196 6.35 16.93 6.22
N GLY A 197 6.89 18.09 6.60
CA GLY A 197 6.69 18.68 7.94
C GLY A 197 7.50 18.03 9.07
N MET A 198 8.55 17.27 8.75
CA MET A 198 9.42 16.61 9.73
C MET A 198 10.10 17.60 10.69
N ASP A 199 10.26 18.87 10.31
CA ASP A 199 10.75 19.96 11.17
C ASP A 199 9.84 20.25 12.38
N ARG A 200 8.60 19.76 12.35
CA ARG A 200 7.61 19.94 13.43
C ARG A 200 7.61 18.82 14.46
N LEU A 201 8.38 17.75 14.23
CA LEU A 201 8.47 16.62 15.16
C LEU A 201 9.71 16.78 16.05
N VAL A 202 9.47 17.07 17.32
CA VAL A 202 10.52 17.17 18.33
C VAL A 202 10.71 15.81 18.99
N GLY A 203 11.80 15.12 18.65
CA GLY A 203 12.16 13.83 19.26
C GLY A 203 13.00 12.94 18.34
N PRO A 204 13.05 11.63 18.62
CA PRO A 204 13.91 10.71 17.89
C PRO A 204 13.35 10.37 16.49
N ALA A 205 14.22 9.89 15.60
CA ALA A 205 13.89 9.55 14.21
C ALA A 205 12.65 8.63 14.02
N PRO A 206 12.34 7.66 14.90
CA PRO A 206 11.13 6.83 14.78
C PRO A 206 9.81 7.61 14.80
N LEU A 207 9.79 8.87 15.25
CA LEU A 207 8.59 9.73 15.15
C LEU A 207 8.13 9.91 13.70
N GLN A 208 9.01 9.74 12.71
CA GLN A 208 8.63 9.69 11.30
C GLN A 208 7.59 8.58 11.05
N GLN A 209 7.86 7.37 11.53
CA GLN A 209 6.97 6.22 11.34
C GLN A 209 5.72 6.33 12.22
N VAL A 210 5.89 6.80 13.46
CA VAL A 210 4.80 6.84 14.45
C VAL A 210 3.79 7.96 14.18
N LEU A 211 4.23 9.14 13.71
CA LEU A 211 3.38 10.32 13.58
C LEU A 211 3.32 10.88 12.16
N ALA A 212 4.47 10.98 11.47
CA ALA A 212 4.48 11.62 10.16
C ALA A 212 3.84 10.75 9.07
N TYR A 213 4.07 9.43 9.07
CA TYR A 213 3.48 8.51 8.09
C TYR A 213 1.94 8.55 8.05
N PRO A 214 1.21 8.32 9.16
CA PRO A 214 -0.25 8.43 9.13
C PRO A 214 -0.72 9.87 8.84
N THR A 215 0.06 10.91 9.19
CA THR A 215 -0.28 12.29 8.84
C THR A 215 -0.23 12.53 7.34
N ASP A 216 0.85 12.10 6.68
CA ASP A 216 1.06 12.26 5.24
C ASP A 216 0.05 11.43 4.44
N VAL A 217 -0.26 10.21 4.88
CA VAL A 217 -1.32 9.38 4.28
C VAL A 217 -2.69 10.03 4.38
N GLY A 218 -3.02 10.63 5.53
CA GLY A 218 -4.29 11.35 5.69
C GLY A 218 -4.41 12.56 4.75
N LEU A 219 -3.31 13.28 4.52
CA LEU A 219 -3.26 14.37 3.53
C LEU A 219 -3.33 13.85 2.09
N ALA A 220 -2.69 12.73 1.77
CA ALA A 220 -2.80 12.07 0.47
C ALA A 220 -4.25 11.66 0.17
N ALA A 221 -4.92 11.01 1.12
CA ALA A 221 -6.32 10.62 0.98
C ALA A 221 -7.26 11.84 0.87
N ALA A 222 -7.01 12.90 1.65
CA ALA A 222 -7.73 14.16 1.51
C ALA A 222 -7.51 14.78 0.13
N SER A 223 -6.29 14.72 -0.42
CA SER A 223 -5.97 15.26 -1.74
C SER A 223 -6.74 14.54 -2.86
N VAL A 224 -6.94 13.22 -2.74
CA VAL A 224 -7.76 12.42 -3.68
C VAL A 224 -9.23 12.85 -3.66
N ILE A 225 -9.78 13.11 -2.48
CA ILE A 225 -11.14 13.63 -2.32
C ILE A 225 -11.20 15.03 -2.92
N THR A 226 -10.24 15.90 -2.60
CA THR A 226 -10.28 17.29 -3.07
C THR A 226 -9.93 17.47 -4.54
N GLY A 227 -9.21 16.52 -5.13
CA GLY A 227 -8.94 16.42 -6.56
C GLY A 227 -10.08 15.76 -7.35
N ASN A 228 -11.12 15.26 -6.68
CA ASN A 228 -12.24 14.52 -7.27
C ASN A 228 -11.79 13.29 -8.09
N LEU A 229 -10.70 12.62 -7.69
CA LEU A 229 -10.08 11.56 -8.47
C LEU A 229 -11.07 10.42 -8.77
N LEU A 230 -11.82 9.96 -7.76
CA LEU A 230 -12.82 8.90 -7.93
C LEU A 230 -14.12 9.38 -8.61
N SER A 231 -14.27 10.68 -8.85
CA SER A 231 -15.34 11.17 -9.71
C SER A 231 -14.91 11.13 -11.19
N LEU A 232 -13.60 11.22 -11.46
CA LEU A 232 -13.02 11.03 -12.79
C LEU A 232 -12.85 9.56 -13.15
N PHE A 233 -12.44 8.74 -12.17
CA PHE A 233 -12.16 7.31 -12.31
C PHE A 233 -13.01 6.50 -11.31
N PRO A 234 -14.32 6.36 -11.54
CA PRO A 234 -15.28 5.84 -10.56
C PRO A 234 -15.13 4.35 -10.23
N THR A 235 -14.40 3.59 -11.04
CA THR A 235 -14.14 2.16 -10.83
C THR A 235 -12.72 1.88 -10.33
N LEU A 236 -11.89 2.92 -10.18
CA LEU A 236 -10.57 2.81 -9.57
C LEU A 236 -10.69 2.31 -8.12
N ARG A 237 -9.90 1.30 -7.78
CA ARG A 237 -9.81 0.75 -6.43
C ARG A 237 -8.55 1.27 -5.77
N ILE A 238 -8.73 2.20 -4.83
CA ILE A 238 -7.62 2.85 -4.12
C ILE A 238 -7.77 2.70 -2.61
N ALA A 239 -6.71 2.23 -1.97
CA ALA A 239 -6.62 2.00 -0.54
C ALA A 239 -5.50 2.84 0.07
N PHE A 240 -5.63 3.18 1.35
CA PHE A 240 -4.64 3.94 2.09
C PHE A 240 -4.19 3.18 3.33
N SER A 241 -2.88 3.14 3.57
CA SER A 241 -2.31 2.46 4.73
C SER A 241 -2.67 3.13 6.06
N HIS A 242 -2.45 2.43 7.16
CA HIS A 242 -2.62 2.94 8.53
C HIS A 242 -4.04 3.49 8.81
N GLY A 243 -5.08 2.78 8.36
CA GLY A 243 -6.47 3.19 8.52
C GLY A 243 -6.87 4.44 7.73
N GLY A 244 -6.13 4.79 6.68
CA GLY A 244 -6.28 6.08 5.99
C GLY A 244 -5.64 7.24 6.75
N GLY A 245 -4.76 6.96 7.71
CA GLY A 245 -4.01 7.94 8.46
C GLY A 245 -4.90 8.91 9.23
N THR A 246 -4.59 10.21 9.16
CA THR A 246 -5.35 11.25 9.88
C THR A 246 -6.68 11.64 9.21
N LEU A 247 -7.05 11.04 8.08
CA LEU A 247 -8.30 11.39 7.37
C LEU A 247 -9.54 11.21 8.27
N ALA A 248 -9.58 10.17 9.11
CA ALA A 248 -10.70 9.90 10.02
C ALA A 248 -11.00 11.06 10.99
N SER A 249 -9.98 11.81 11.37
CA SER A 249 -10.10 13.00 12.22
C SER A 249 -10.43 14.26 11.41
N LEU A 250 -9.95 14.36 10.17
CA LEU A 250 -10.07 15.56 9.34
C LEU A 250 -11.37 15.59 8.52
N LEU A 251 -11.92 14.45 8.12
CA LEU A 251 -13.08 14.38 7.22
C LEU A 251 -14.29 15.17 7.72
N PRO A 252 -14.71 15.12 9.00
CA PRO A 252 -15.83 15.93 9.48
C PRO A 252 -15.58 17.44 9.35
N ARG A 253 -14.32 17.87 9.49
CA ARG A 253 -13.93 19.28 9.30
C ARG A 253 -13.98 19.66 7.82
N LEU A 254 -13.53 18.76 6.94
CA LEU A 254 -13.62 18.97 5.49
C LEU A 254 -15.09 19.04 5.02
N GLU A 255 -15.96 18.18 5.56
CA GLU A 255 -17.41 18.19 5.31
C GLU A 255 -18.06 19.52 5.76
N GLN A 256 -17.71 19.99 6.97
CA GLN A 256 -18.14 21.31 7.42
C GLN A 256 -17.59 22.42 6.51
N GLY A 257 -16.34 22.29 6.07
CA GLY A 257 -15.70 23.21 5.13
C GLY A 257 -16.44 23.29 3.79
N TYR A 258 -16.83 22.16 3.21
CA TYR A 258 -17.63 22.07 1.99
C TYR A 258 -18.99 22.78 2.13
N SER A 259 -19.62 22.69 3.31
CA SER A 259 -20.89 23.39 3.58
C SER A 259 -20.73 24.89 3.87
N THR A 260 -19.54 25.33 4.27
CA THR A 260 -19.29 26.70 4.78
C THR A 260 -18.62 27.60 3.75
N PHE A 261 -17.64 27.09 3.01
CA PHE A 261 -16.80 27.88 2.10
C PHE A 261 -17.25 27.68 0.65
N PRO A 262 -17.79 28.70 -0.04
CA PRO A 262 -18.23 28.59 -1.43
C PRO A 262 -17.17 28.01 -2.38
N ALA A 263 -15.91 28.42 -2.22
CA ALA A 263 -14.79 27.92 -3.03
C ALA A 263 -14.61 26.38 -2.92
N LEU A 264 -14.80 25.79 -1.74
CA LEU A 264 -14.75 24.33 -1.59
C LEU A 264 -15.98 23.66 -2.19
N LYS A 265 -17.15 24.29 -2.07
CA LYS A 265 -18.39 23.79 -2.67
C LYS A 265 -18.34 23.80 -4.20
N GLU A 266 -17.67 24.78 -4.79
CA GLU A 266 -17.48 24.91 -6.24
C GLU A 266 -16.41 23.94 -6.76
N ALA A 267 -15.36 23.66 -5.98
CA ALA A 267 -14.27 22.77 -6.38
C ALA A 267 -14.61 21.28 -6.26
N LEU A 268 -15.44 20.89 -5.29
CA LEU A 268 -15.82 19.50 -5.06
C LEU A 268 -17.10 19.14 -5.79
N VAL A 269 -17.08 18.07 -6.58
CA VAL A 269 -18.27 17.66 -7.35
C VAL A 269 -19.37 17.04 -6.49
N GLU A 270 -19.00 16.53 -5.30
CA GLU A 270 -19.90 15.92 -4.33
C GLU A 270 -19.33 16.02 -2.91
N PRO A 271 -20.17 15.83 -1.86
CA PRO A 271 -19.73 15.89 -0.47
C PRO A 271 -18.50 15.02 -0.17
N PRO A 272 -17.51 15.52 0.59
CA PRO A 272 -16.31 14.78 0.97
C PRO A 272 -16.60 13.40 1.56
N SER A 273 -17.62 13.30 2.42
CA SER A 273 -18.03 12.04 3.04
C SER A 273 -18.53 10.99 2.05
N LEU A 274 -19.16 11.39 0.94
CA LEU A 274 -19.56 10.44 -0.12
C LEU A 274 -18.35 9.94 -0.89
N GLN A 275 -17.39 10.83 -1.18
CA GLN A 275 -16.14 10.40 -1.84
C GLN A 275 -15.35 9.43 -0.97
N ALA A 276 -15.26 9.69 0.34
CA ALA A 276 -14.58 8.83 1.30
C ALA A 276 -15.16 7.41 1.35
N ARG A 277 -16.48 7.21 1.12
CA ARG A 277 -17.12 5.88 1.06
C ARG A 277 -16.65 5.00 -0.10
N ARG A 278 -15.97 5.58 -1.09
CA ARG A 278 -15.42 4.84 -2.24
C ARG A 278 -13.94 4.45 -2.04
N LEU A 279 -13.28 5.06 -1.06
CA LEU A 279 -11.89 4.75 -0.72
C LEU A 279 -11.84 3.52 0.20
N TYR A 280 -10.73 2.81 0.15
CA TYR A 280 -10.44 1.70 1.04
C TYR A 280 -9.35 2.09 2.07
N ALA A 281 -9.26 1.33 3.15
CA ALA A 281 -8.19 1.46 4.14
C ALA A 281 -7.82 0.11 4.76
N ASP A 282 -6.63 0.01 5.36
CA ASP A 282 -6.29 -1.15 6.18
C ASP A 282 -6.82 -1.03 7.63
N THR A 283 -6.62 -2.07 8.45
CA THR A 283 -6.98 -2.10 9.88
C THR A 283 -5.88 -1.60 10.82
N LEU A 284 -4.75 -1.10 10.31
CA LEU A 284 -3.51 -0.89 11.08
C LEU A 284 -3.55 0.42 11.87
N VAL A 285 -4.32 0.42 12.96
CA VAL A 285 -4.54 1.62 13.80
C VAL A 285 -4.26 1.41 15.29
N PHE A 286 -3.93 0.18 15.71
CA PHE A 286 -3.53 -0.21 17.08
C PHE A 286 -4.55 0.07 18.21
N ASP A 287 -5.74 0.58 17.90
CA ASP A 287 -6.76 0.93 18.88
C ASP A 287 -8.17 0.57 18.37
N ALA A 288 -8.96 -0.07 19.22
CA ALA A 288 -10.27 -0.60 18.87
C ALA A 288 -11.30 0.49 18.55
N GLU A 289 -11.29 1.61 19.31
CA GLU A 289 -12.21 2.74 19.04
C GLU A 289 -11.86 3.43 17.72
N THR A 290 -10.56 3.59 17.46
CA THR A 290 -10.06 4.13 16.20
C THR A 290 -10.46 3.23 15.03
N LEU A 291 -10.35 1.90 15.17
CA LEU A 291 -10.79 0.98 14.13
C LEU A 291 -12.30 1.07 13.87
N ARG A 292 -13.13 1.16 14.92
CA ARG A 292 -14.57 1.42 14.78
C ARG A 292 -14.86 2.73 14.05
N ARG A 293 -14.06 3.77 14.31
CA ARG A 293 -14.18 5.06 13.64
C ARG A 293 -13.84 4.96 12.15
N VAL A 294 -12.76 4.26 11.80
CA VAL A 294 -12.35 4.01 10.40
C VAL A 294 -13.45 3.25 9.66
N VAL A 295 -13.98 2.16 10.22
CA VAL A 295 -15.09 1.40 9.64
C VAL A 295 -16.36 2.24 9.49
N SER A 296 -16.70 3.05 10.51
CA SER A 296 -17.84 3.96 10.43
C SER A 296 -17.70 4.96 9.29
N MET A 297 -16.48 5.44 9.01
CA MET A 297 -16.19 6.41 7.98
C MET A 297 -16.18 5.82 6.56
N PHE A 298 -15.38 4.79 6.31
CA PHE A 298 -15.24 4.19 4.96
C PHE A 298 -16.39 3.24 4.63
N GLY A 299 -16.88 2.50 5.63
CA GLY A 299 -17.84 1.41 5.45
C GLY A 299 -17.20 0.07 5.80
N ALA A 300 -17.99 -0.86 6.33
CA ALA A 300 -17.51 -2.19 6.71
C ALA A 300 -17.04 -3.01 5.49
N ASP A 301 -17.45 -2.63 4.29
CA ASP A 301 -17.08 -3.22 2.99
C ASP A 301 -15.82 -2.57 2.35
N LYS A 302 -15.17 -1.64 3.07
CA LYS A 302 -14.03 -0.84 2.57
C LYS A 302 -12.79 -0.90 3.45
N VAL A 303 -12.84 -1.61 4.57
CA VAL A 303 -11.70 -1.76 5.49
C VAL A 303 -11.17 -3.19 5.42
N MET A 304 -9.86 -3.35 5.29
CA MET A 304 -9.20 -4.65 5.03
C MET A 304 -8.10 -4.93 6.03
N LEU A 305 -7.92 -6.19 6.42
CA LEU A 305 -6.83 -6.58 7.31
C LEU A 305 -5.47 -6.22 6.70
N GLY A 306 -4.64 -5.55 7.48
CA GLY A 306 -3.26 -5.20 7.12
C GLY A 306 -2.37 -5.19 8.35
N THR A 307 -1.13 -5.68 8.23
CA THR A 307 -0.25 -5.88 9.40
C THR A 307 0.99 -4.99 9.43
N ASP A 308 1.53 -4.57 8.28
CA ASP A 308 2.89 -4.01 8.11
C ASP A 308 4.02 -5.05 8.38
N TYR A 309 3.71 -6.34 8.19
CA TYR A 309 4.69 -7.42 8.23
C TYR A 309 5.75 -7.24 7.12
N PRO A 310 7.04 -7.60 7.32
CA PRO A 310 7.65 -8.22 8.50
C PRO A 310 8.26 -7.23 9.49
N PHE A 311 7.97 -5.93 9.37
CA PHE A 311 8.63 -4.93 10.19
C PHE A 311 8.29 -5.06 11.68
N ASN A 312 9.13 -4.48 12.52
CA ASN A 312 8.96 -4.61 13.97
C ASN A 312 7.74 -3.82 14.49
N PHE A 313 7.39 -2.69 13.84
CA PHE A 313 6.27 -1.83 14.20
C PHE A 313 4.96 -2.26 13.52
N ARG A 314 4.69 -3.57 13.53
CA ARG A 314 3.53 -4.21 12.92
C ARG A 314 2.45 -4.57 13.94
N ASP A 315 1.24 -4.86 13.47
CA ASP A 315 0.27 -5.60 14.29
C ASP A 315 0.68 -7.08 14.34
N LYS A 316 0.86 -7.60 15.57
CA LYS A 316 1.29 -8.99 15.81
C LYS A 316 0.11 -9.94 16.00
N GLU A 317 -1.07 -9.42 16.32
CA GLU A 317 -2.29 -10.20 16.60
C GLU A 317 -3.49 -9.60 15.85
N PRO A 318 -3.40 -9.44 14.51
CA PRO A 318 -4.35 -8.65 13.73
C PRO A 318 -5.80 -9.16 13.82
N LEU A 319 -6.00 -10.48 13.92
CA LEU A 319 -7.32 -11.07 14.10
C LEU A 319 -7.91 -10.68 15.46
N ALA A 320 -7.13 -10.75 16.54
CA ALA A 320 -7.57 -10.38 17.88
C ALA A 320 -7.88 -8.88 18.01
N SER A 321 -7.10 -8.03 17.32
CA SER A 321 -7.37 -6.58 17.21
C SER A 321 -8.76 -6.31 16.62
N ILE A 322 -9.10 -7.01 15.52
CA ILE A 322 -10.42 -6.90 14.86
C ILE A 322 -11.54 -7.46 15.75
N GLU A 323 -11.32 -8.59 16.44
CA GLU A 323 -12.27 -9.19 17.38
C GLU A 323 -12.58 -8.28 18.58
N THR A 324 -11.56 -7.59 19.09
CA THR A 324 -11.71 -6.61 20.16
C THR A 324 -12.55 -5.41 19.71
N ALA A 325 -12.40 -4.99 18.45
CA ALA A 325 -13.18 -3.90 17.89
C ALA A 325 -14.63 -4.30 17.58
N PHE A 326 -14.89 -5.52 17.12
CA PHE A 326 -16.23 -5.92 16.65
C PHE A 326 -16.66 -7.29 17.15
N ALA A 327 -17.77 -7.33 17.90
CA ALA A 327 -18.44 -8.58 18.26
C ALA A 327 -19.17 -9.22 17.06
N ASP A 328 -19.62 -8.41 16.10
CA ASP A 328 -20.35 -8.85 14.90
C ASP A 328 -19.45 -9.68 13.98
N GLU A 329 -19.80 -10.97 13.81
CA GLU A 329 -19.05 -11.91 12.98
C GLU A 329 -19.10 -11.55 11.48
N ALA A 330 -20.19 -10.95 10.99
CA ALA A 330 -20.32 -10.56 9.59
C ALA A 330 -19.35 -9.43 9.25
N ILE A 331 -19.25 -8.41 10.12
CA ILE A 331 -18.26 -7.33 9.98
C ILE A 331 -16.84 -7.92 10.03
N ARG A 332 -16.56 -8.81 10.99
CA ARG A 332 -15.24 -9.44 11.09
C ARG A 332 -14.87 -10.18 9.81
N LYS A 333 -15.78 -10.97 9.22
CA LYS A 333 -15.54 -11.69 7.95
C LYS A 333 -15.26 -10.75 6.78
N GLN A 334 -15.92 -9.59 6.73
CA GLN A 334 -15.63 -8.57 5.72
C GLN A 334 -14.21 -8.04 5.83
N LEU A 335 -13.84 -7.57 7.03
CA LEU A 335 -12.52 -6.98 7.31
C LEU A 335 -11.39 -7.99 7.12
N ILE A 336 -11.56 -9.21 7.64
CA ILE A 336 -10.53 -10.25 7.65
C ILE A 336 -10.32 -10.84 6.26
N PHE A 337 -11.34 -10.87 5.40
CA PHE A 337 -11.28 -11.68 4.17
C PHE A 337 -12.00 -11.04 2.96
N ALA A 338 -13.32 -10.84 3.02
CA ALA A 338 -14.13 -10.60 1.80
C ALA A 338 -13.77 -9.28 1.08
N ASN A 339 -13.39 -8.25 1.85
CA ASN A 339 -13.06 -6.94 1.28
C ASN A 339 -11.76 -6.99 0.48
N ALA A 340 -10.77 -7.77 0.95
CA ALA A 340 -9.49 -7.94 0.25
C ALA A 340 -9.68 -8.64 -1.10
N LEU A 341 -10.53 -9.67 -1.18
CA LEU A 341 -10.87 -10.31 -2.46
C LEU A 341 -11.47 -9.31 -3.45
N THR A 342 -12.41 -8.48 -2.99
CA THR A 342 -13.05 -7.44 -3.80
C THR A 342 -12.05 -6.39 -4.27
N PHE A 343 -11.18 -5.92 -3.37
CA PHE A 343 -10.17 -4.92 -3.68
C PHE A 343 -9.09 -5.43 -4.65
N LEU A 344 -8.73 -6.70 -4.56
CA LEU A 344 -7.71 -7.34 -5.42
C LEU A 344 -8.30 -7.94 -6.71
N ALA A 345 -9.63 -8.08 -6.80
CA ALA A 345 -10.33 -8.82 -7.88
C ALA A 345 -9.82 -10.26 -7.97
N LEU A 346 -9.76 -10.91 -6.81
CA LEU A 346 -9.50 -12.34 -6.72
C LEU A 346 -10.82 -13.09 -6.77
N GLU A 347 -10.85 -14.12 -7.60
CA GLU A 347 -11.94 -15.07 -7.71
C GLU A 347 -11.51 -16.38 -7.05
N GLU A 348 -12.46 -17.06 -6.42
CA GLU A 348 -12.23 -18.38 -5.85
C GLU A 348 -12.18 -19.43 -6.97
N GLU A 349 -11.23 -20.38 -6.88
CA GLU A 349 -11.09 -21.50 -7.84
C GLU A 349 -12.33 -22.40 -7.93
#